data_AF-A0A2T7DQT2-F1
#
_entry.id   AF-A0A2T7DQT2-F1
#
_cell.length_a   1.000
_cell.length_b   1.000
_cell.length_c   1.000
_cell.angle_alpha   90.00
_cell.angle_beta   90.00
_cell.angle_gamma   90.00
#
_symmetry.space_group_name_H-M   'P 1'
#
loop_
_entity.id
_entity.type
_entity.pdbx_description
1 polymer ?
#
loop_
_entity_poly.entity_id
_entity_poly.type
_entity_poly.pdbx_seq_one_letter_code
_entity_poly.pdbx_strand_id
1 'polypeptide(L)'
;MNCTGLGRWSVYLSRSYETGGPVQEAASTGCQYSAVPVMPGSELRALGDYERLVRRGFLLEWTLPGDCTACDATGGQCRHDADANAFSCLCPDGSPQPATCPREYN
;
A
#
# COMPACT_ATOMS: atom_id res chain seq x y z
N MET A 1 -11.01 -6.87 -22.41
CA MET A 1 -11.74 -5.78 -23.11
C MET A 1 -10.75 -5.10 -24.05
N ASN A 2 -11.18 -4.64 -25.24
CA ASN A 2 -10.28 -3.97 -26.20
C ASN A 2 -10.36 -2.45 -25.97
N CYS A 3 -9.30 -1.84 -25.42
CA CYS A 3 -9.26 -0.41 -25.06
C CYS A 3 -8.89 0.53 -26.22
N THR A 4 -9.02 0.07 -27.47
CA THR A 4 -8.66 0.82 -28.68
C THR A 4 -9.64 1.93 -29.05
N GLY A 5 -10.69 2.18 -28.25
CA GLY A 5 -11.68 3.24 -28.50
C GLY A 5 -11.39 4.53 -27.72
N LEU A 6 -11.34 5.66 -28.43
CA LEU A 6 -11.18 7.00 -27.85
C LEU A 6 -12.33 7.33 -26.88
N GLY A 7 -12.00 7.48 -25.59
CA GLY A 7 -12.80 8.26 -24.64
C GLY A 7 -13.76 7.54 -23.69
N ARG A 8 -13.72 6.20 -23.57
CA ARG A 8 -14.53 5.49 -22.55
C ARG A 8 -13.66 4.86 -21.48
N TRP A 9 -13.68 5.46 -20.29
CA TRP A 9 -13.16 4.85 -19.07
C TRP A 9 -14.04 3.65 -18.70
N SER A 10 -13.42 2.48 -18.57
CA SER A 10 -14.08 1.27 -18.08
C SER A 10 -13.59 0.96 -16.67
N VAL A 11 -14.52 0.85 -15.73
CA VAL A 11 -14.23 0.39 -14.36
C VAL A 11 -14.46 -1.12 -14.31
N TYR A 12 -13.45 -1.85 -13.84
CA TYR A 12 -13.54 -3.30 -13.62
C TYR A 12 -13.43 -3.60 -12.13
N LEU A 13 -14.20 -4.58 -11.66
CA LEU A 13 -14.22 -5.04 -10.27
C LEU A 13 -13.89 -6.52 -10.24
N SER A 14 -12.79 -6.89 -9.59
CA SER A 14 -12.51 -8.26 -9.20
C SER A 14 -13.38 -8.63 -7.99
N ARG A 15 -13.65 -9.94 -7.83
CA ARG A 15 -14.61 -10.43 -6.82
C ARG A 15 -14.03 -10.49 -5.41
N SER A 16 -12.72 -10.64 -5.28
CA SER A 16 -12.06 -10.79 -3.98
C SER A 16 -10.62 -10.27 -4.06
N TYR A 17 -10.22 -9.60 -2.99
CA TYR A 17 -8.82 -9.32 -2.69
C TYR A 17 -8.44 -10.21 -1.51
N GLU A 18 -7.43 -11.06 -1.70
CA GLU A 18 -6.85 -11.86 -0.63
C GLU A 18 -5.56 -11.18 -0.16
N THR A 19 -5.51 -10.80 1.11
CA THR A 19 -4.30 -10.24 1.74
C THR A 19 -3.13 -11.20 1.57
N GLY A 20 -2.03 -10.71 0.98
CA GLY A 20 -0.83 -11.51 0.68
C GLY A 20 -0.99 -12.55 -0.45
N GLY A 21 -2.13 -12.57 -1.13
CA GLY A 21 -2.37 -13.40 -2.31
C GLY A 21 -1.76 -12.80 -3.59
N PRO A 22 -1.60 -13.59 -4.67
CA PRO A 22 -1.14 -13.05 -5.94
C PRO A 22 -2.12 -12.01 -6.46
N VAL A 23 -1.62 -10.86 -6.93
CA VAL A 23 -2.44 -9.84 -7.58
C VAL A 23 -3.14 -10.50 -8.76
N GLN A 24 -4.46 -10.65 -8.66
CA GLN A 24 -5.25 -11.23 -9.73
C GLN A 24 -5.45 -10.14 -10.79
N GLU A 25 -4.55 -10.12 -11.77
CA GLU A 25 -4.62 -9.16 -12.86
C GLU A 25 -5.97 -9.29 -13.57
N ALA A 26 -6.67 -8.17 -13.70
CA ALA A 26 -7.83 -8.10 -14.54
C ALA A 26 -7.38 -8.38 -15.98
N ALA A 27 -8.01 -9.34 -16.66
CA ALA A 27 -7.67 -9.67 -18.04
C ALA A 27 -7.99 -8.49 -18.98
N SER A 28 -7.07 -7.54 -19.12
CA SER A 28 -7.15 -6.40 -20.02
C SER A 28 -6.03 -6.48 -21.05
N THR A 29 -6.25 -7.29 -22.08
CA THR A 29 -5.35 -7.35 -23.23
C THR A 29 -5.29 -5.97 -23.91
N GLY A 30 -4.11 -5.33 -23.86
CA GLY A 30 -3.84 -4.07 -24.56
C GLY A 30 -4.28 -2.78 -23.84
N CYS A 31 -4.49 -2.82 -22.51
CA CYS A 31 -4.86 -1.64 -21.72
C CYS A 31 -3.83 -1.35 -20.62
N GLN A 32 -3.48 -0.08 -20.43
CA GLN A 32 -2.86 0.39 -19.19
C GLN A 32 -3.96 0.66 -18.17
N TYR A 33 -3.86 0.08 -16.99
CA TYR A 33 -4.83 0.27 -15.92
C TYR A 33 -4.12 0.22 -14.56
N SER A 34 -4.76 0.83 -13.56
CA SER A 34 -4.36 0.69 -12.17
C SER A 34 -5.48 -0.03 -11.44
N ALA A 35 -5.14 -1.17 -10.82
CA ALA A 35 -6.05 -1.87 -9.91
C ALA A 35 -5.61 -1.60 -8.48
N VAL A 36 -6.57 -1.20 -7.64
CA VAL A 36 -6.34 -0.91 -6.22
C VAL A 36 -7.42 -1.61 -5.38
N PRO A 37 -7.05 -2.30 -4.30
CA PRO A 37 -8.02 -2.92 -3.41
C PRO A 37 -8.78 -1.86 -2.62
N VAL A 38 -10.07 -2.11 -2.41
CA VAL A 38 -10.96 -1.22 -1.64
C VAL A 38 -11.05 -1.69 -0.20
N MET A 39 -11.43 -0.82 0.72
CA MET A 39 -11.57 -1.19 2.14
C MET A 39 -12.59 -2.34 2.34
N PRO A 40 -12.34 -3.32 3.23
CA PRO A 40 -13.34 -4.33 3.56
C PRO A 40 -14.68 -3.73 3.99
N GLY A 41 -15.81 -4.36 3.62
CA GLY A 41 -17.15 -3.84 3.91
C GLY A 41 -17.58 -2.64 3.05
N SER A 42 -16.79 -2.29 2.03
CA SER A 42 -17.14 -1.29 1.01
C SER A 42 -17.55 -1.93 -0.32
N GLU A 43 -18.09 -3.15 -0.29
CA GLU A 43 -18.44 -3.91 -1.49
C GLU A 43 -19.36 -3.08 -2.40
N LEU A 44 -18.96 -2.94 -3.66
CA LEU A 44 -19.76 -2.27 -4.66
C LEU A 44 -20.94 -3.17 -5.02
N ARG A 45 -22.13 -2.84 -4.50
CA ARG A 45 -23.37 -3.60 -4.76
C ARG A 45 -24.03 -3.19 -6.06
N ALA A 46 -23.85 -1.93 -6.47
CA ALA A 46 -24.25 -1.40 -7.76
C ALA A 46 -23.25 -0.33 -8.26
N LEU A 47 -23.17 -0.10 -9.58
CA LEU A 47 -22.30 0.94 -10.16
C LEU A 47 -22.52 2.34 -9.55
N GLY A 48 -23.75 2.63 -9.10
CA GLY A 48 -24.08 3.87 -8.41
C GLY A 48 -23.36 4.06 -7.06
N ASP A 49 -22.84 2.98 -6.45
CA ASP A 49 -22.09 3.05 -5.20
C ASP A 49 -20.60 3.38 -5.41
N TYR A 50 -20.14 3.51 -6.66
CA TYR A 50 -18.72 3.72 -6.99
C TYR A 50 -18.13 4.95 -6.27
N GLU A 51 -18.84 6.09 -6.29
CA GLU A 51 -18.36 7.30 -5.62
C GLU A 51 -18.19 7.09 -4.12
N ARG A 52 -19.14 6.41 -3.47
CA ARG A 52 -19.09 6.10 -2.04
C ARG A 52 -17.91 5.19 -1.70
N LEU A 53 -17.63 4.23 -2.56
CA LEU A 53 -16.50 3.32 -2.43
C LEU A 53 -15.17 4.08 -2.54
N VAL A 54 -14.98 4.91 -3.57
CA VAL A 54 -13.75 5.68 -3.76
C VAL A 54 -13.55 6.68 -2.62
N ARG A 55 -14.62 7.32 -2.14
CA ARG A 55 -14.55 8.26 -0.99
C ARG A 55 -14.14 7.60 0.32
N ARG A 56 -14.37 6.30 0.50
CA ARG A 56 -13.90 5.56 1.68
C ARG A 56 -12.41 5.26 1.65
N GLY A 57 -11.76 5.46 0.50
CA GLY A 57 -10.35 5.17 0.31
C GLY A 57 -10.08 3.72 -0.09
N PHE A 58 -8.80 3.42 -0.19
CA PHE A 58 -8.28 2.15 -0.68
C PHE A 58 -7.50 1.44 0.43
N LEU A 59 -7.47 0.12 0.37
CA LEU A 59 -6.64 -0.67 1.26
C LEU A 59 -5.18 -0.47 0.82
N LEU A 60 -4.34 -0.02 1.75
CA LEU A 60 -2.90 0.05 1.56
C LEU A 60 -2.25 -1.08 2.33
N GLU A 61 -1.78 -2.10 1.60
CA GLU A 61 -0.88 -3.10 2.17
C GLU A 61 0.55 -2.65 1.90
N TRP A 62 1.22 -2.26 2.97
CA TRP A 62 2.63 -1.89 2.91
C TRP A 62 3.43 -3.00 3.58
N THR A 63 4.31 -3.66 2.82
CA THR A 63 5.34 -4.51 3.43
C THR A 63 6.34 -3.57 4.07
N LEU A 64 6.35 -3.48 5.41
CA LEU A 64 7.34 -2.67 6.12
C LEU A 64 8.73 -3.16 5.70
N PRO A 65 9.53 -2.36 4.96
CA PRO A 65 10.91 -2.73 4.73
C PRO A 65 11.63 -2.75 6.08
N GLY A 66 12.64 -3.59 6.26
CA GLY A 66 13.43 -3.62 7.50
C GLY A 66 12.76 -4.30 8.70
N ASP A 67 13.48 -4.28 9.84
CA ASP A 67 13.05 -4.94 11.08
C ASP A 67 12.57 -3.89 12.10
N CYS A 68 11.29 -3.48 11.98
CA CYS A 68 10.69 -2.55 12.95
C CYS A 68 10.77 -3.11 14.38
N THR A 69 10.66 -4.44 14.55
CA THR A 69 10.69 -5.07 15.88
C THR A 69 12.03 -4.83 16.56
N ALA A 70 13.13 -4.97 15.81
CA ALA A 70 14.47 -4.64 16.31
C ALA A 70 14.64 -3.15 16.61
N CYS A 71 14.13 -2.26 15.75
CA CYS A 71 14.16 -0.82 15.97
C CYS A 71 13.43 -0.42 17.27
N ASP A 72 12.19 -0.87 17.43
CA ASP A 72 11.35 -0.60 18.58
C ASP A 72 11.97 -1.18 19.87
N ALA A 73 12.60 -2.35 19.80
CA ALA A 73 13.31 -2.97 20.92
C ALA A 73 14.52 -2.15 21.42
N THR A 74 15.06 -1.27 20.58
CA THR A 74 16.13 -0.31 20.96
C THR A 74 15.60 1.07 21.34
N GLY A 75 14.27 1.24 21.43
CA GLY A 75 13.63 2.51 21.77
C GLY A 75 13.52 3.49 20.59
N GLY A 76 13.80 3.03 19.37
CA GLY A 76 13.59 3.82 18.17
C GLY A 76 12.14 3.82 17.69
N GLN A 77 11.86 4.60 16.66
CA GLN A 77 10.59 4.62 15.95
C GLN A 77 10.81 4.16 14.52
N CYS A 78 10.10 3.12 14.12
CA CYS A 78 10.11 2.64 12.74
C CYS A 78 9.61 3.72 11.76
N ARG A 79 10.36 3.97 10.68
CA ARG A 79 10.09 4.99 9.66
C ARG A 79 10.37 4.46 8.26
N HIS A 80 9.66 5.02 7.28
CA HIS A 80 10.03 4.94 5.87
C HIS A 80 10.56 6.32 5.45
N ASP A 81 11.75 6.33 4.88
CA ASP A 81 12.33 7.48 4.21
C ASP A 81 11.80 7.52 2.78
N ALA A 82 10.93 8.49 2.49
CA ALA A 82 10.32 8.63 1.17
C ALA A 82 11.31 9.11 0.10
N ASP A 83 12.34 9.87 0.48
CA ASP A 83 13.34 10.41 -0.45
C ASP A 83 14.32 9.32 -0.88
N ALA A 84 14.77 8.50 0.08
CA ALA A 84 15.63 7.35 -0.19
C ALA A 84 14.85 6.09 -0.62
N ASN A 85 13.52 6.12 -0.49
CA ASN A 85 12.63 4.95 -0.60
C ASN A 85 13.15 3.75 0.22
N ALA A 86 13.57 4.01 1.46
CA ALA A 86 14.26 3.05 2.31
C ALA A 86 13.69 3.00 3.73
N PHE A 87 13.95 1.90 4.44
CA PHE A 87 13.66 1.81 5.87
C PHE A 87 14.63 2.69 6.67
N SER A 88 14.13 3.31 7.74
CA SER A 88 14.95 3.92 8.78
C SER A 88 14.36 3.69 10.17
N CYS A 89 15.24 3.65 11.17
CA CYS A 89 14.91 3.64 12.58
C CYS A 89 15.26 5.00 13.16
N LEU A 90 14.25 5.80 13.53
CA LEU A 90 14.49 7.10 14.14
C LEU A 90 14.76 6.93 15.63
N CYS A 91 15.95 7.30 16.07
CA CYS A 91 16.35 7.17 17.46
C CYS A 91 15.87 8.33 18.33
N PRO A 92 15.86 8.17 19.66
CA PRO A 92 15.41 9.22 20.59
C PRO A 92 16.20 10.52 20.48
N ASP A 93 17.46 10.44 20.05
CA ASP A 93 18.34 11.59 19.76
C ASP A 93 18.00 12.30 18.43
N GLY A 94 17.02 11.78 17.69
CA GLY A 94 16.61 12.29 16.38
C GLY A 94 17.47 11.79 15.22
N SER A 95 18.46 10.91 15.46
CA SER A 95 19.29 10.37 14.39
C SER A 95 18.57 9.24 13.64
N PRO A 96 18.56 9.25 12.29
CA PRO A 96 18.08 8.12 11.52
C PRO A 96 19.18 7.05 11.46
N GLN A 97 18.84 5.83 11.86
CA GLN A 97 19.69 4.65 11.78
C GLN A 97 19.13 3.64 10.77
N PRO A 98 19.97 2.81 10.14
CA PRO A 98 19.51 1.85 9.12
C PRO A 98 18.74 0.66 9.68
N ALA A 99 18.83 0.37 10.98
CA ALA A 99 18.22 -0.82 11.59
C ALA A 99 17.76 -0.60 13.03
N THR A 100 18.68 -0.18 13.91
CA THR A 100 18.46 -0.07 15.36
C THR A 100 19.21 1.11 15.94
N CYS A 101 18.81 1.54 17.13
CA CYS A 101 19.51 2.60 17.85
C CYS A 101 20.74 2.06 18.58
N PRO A 102 21.87 2.78 18.54
CA PRO A 102 23.02 2.42 19.33
C PRO A 102 22.64 2.45 20.81
N ARG A 103 23.20 1.52 21.59
CA ARG A 103 23.08 1.60 23.05
C ARG A 103 23.92 2.77 23.54
N GLU A 104 23.32 3.66 24.32
CA GLU A 104 24.07 4.66 25.07
C GLU A 104 25.01 3.92 26.04
N TYR A 105 26.31 3.95 25.77
CA TYR A 105 27.33 3.59 26.75
C TYR A 105 27.59 4.83 27.60
N ASN A 106 27.15 4.81 28.86
CA ASN A 106 27.63 5.71 29.91
C ASN A 106 28.75 5.02 30.70
#